data_AF-A0A7J4UNF1-F1
#
_entry.id   AF-A0A7J4UNF1-F1
#
_cell.length_a   1.000
_cell.length_b   1.000
_cell.length_c   1.000
_cell.angle_alpha   90.00
_cell.angle_beta   90.00
_cell.angle_gamma   90.00
#
_symmetry.space_group_name_H-M   'P 1'
#
loop_
_entity.id
_entity.type
_entity.pdbx_description
1 polymer ?
#
loop_
_entity_poly.entity_id
_entity_poly.type
_entity_poly.pdbx_seq_one_letter_code
_entity_poly.pdbx_strand_id
1 'polypeptide(L)'
;MSLTMNKQEVLDYLENNDLGVFVSYSEAYDKDGNYVDCYVDDDGNYVEAGPVEKKIDYWGFTSPGGFHTFDMEMDEGKAQYATALFHKLHHEHNVDFGTAERLAGAYIYTYKVMQEPITEEEQQEFRKRAIEALKAGNVVFPDGLSEQENENG
;
A
#
# COMPACT_ATOMS: atom_id res chain seq x y z
N MET A 1 -21.08 -4.01 4.94
CA MET A 1 -20.49 -3.99 3.58
C MET A 1 -19.22 -4.82 3.62
N SER A 2 -18.89 -5.54 2.55
CA SER A 2 -17.74 -6.46 2.53
C SER A 2 -16.44 -5.67 2.36
N LEU A 3 -15.43 -5.91 3.21
CA LEU A 3 -14.04 -5.46 2.97
C LEU A 3 -13.33 -6.33 1.90
N THR A 4 -14.10 -7.15 1.17
CA THR A 4 -13.55 -8.04 0.16
C THR A 4 -13.95 -7.55 -1.21
N MET A 5 -12.94 -7.48 -2.06
CA MET A 5 -13.02 -7.05 -3.44
C MET A 5 -12.12 -8.01 -4.22
N ASN A 6 -12.69 -8.67 -5.23
CA ASN A 6 -11.92 -9.29 -6.28
C ASN A 6 -11.24 -8.21 -7.14
N LYS A 7 -10.35 -8.61 -8.05
CA LYS A 7 -9.62 -7.65 -8.89
C LYS A 7 -10.53 -6.65 -9.62
N GLN A 8 -11.62 -7.11 -10.22
CA GLN A 8 -12.55 -6.22 -10.91
C GLN A 8 -13.25 -5.27 -9.95
N GLU A 9 -13.68 -5.76 -8.78
CA GLU A 9 -14.31 -4.92 -7.76
C GLU A 9 -13.35 -3.84 -7.23
N VAL A 10 -12.04 -4.13 -7.13
CA VAL A 10 -11.02 -3.13 -6.79
C VAL A 10 -10.95 -2.06 -7.88
N LEU A 11 -10.80 -2.48 -9.14
CA LEU A 11 -10.67 -1.55 -10.27
C LEU A 11 -11.91 -0.67 -10.41
N ASP A 12 -13.11 -1.27 -10.35
CA ASP A 12 -14.38 -0.54 -10.36
C ASP A 12 -14.47 0.42 -9.18
N TYR A 13 -14.01 0.02 -7.98
CA TYR A 13 -14.03 0.87 -6.81
C TYR A 13 -13.11 2.09 -6.97
N LEU A 14 -11.89 1.89 -7.48
CA LEU A 14 -10.95 2.98 -7.73
C LEU A 14 -11.51 3.99 -8.74
N GLU A 15 -12.06 3.50 -9.85
CA GLU A 15 -12.68 4.33 -10.88
C GLU A 15 -13.88 5.13 -10.33
N ASN A 16 -14.79 4.46 -9.61
CA ASN A 16 -15.99 5.10 -9.07
C ASN A 16 -15.71 6.14 -7.98
N ASN A 17 -14.53 6.11 -7.36
CA ASN A 17 -14.13 7.04 -6.29
C ASN A 17 -13.02 8.02 -6.70
N ASP A 18 -12.67 8.07 -8.00
CA ASP A 18 -11.60 8.93 -8.53
C ASP A 18 -10.26 8.73 -7.78
N LEU A 19 -9.90 7.46 -7.57
CA LEU A 19 -8.67 7.04 -6.90
C LEU A 19 -7.67 6.54 -7.93
N GLY A 20 -6.47 7.11 -7.93
CA GLY A 20 -5.37 6.70 -8.80
C GLY A 20 -4.21 6.15 -7.97
N VAL A 21 -3.47 5.17 -8.51
CA VAL A 21 -2.18 4.74 -7.93
C VAL A 21 -1.03 5.20 -8.81
N PHE A 22 0.12 5.47 -8.20
CA PHE A 22 1.31 5.91 -8.91
C PHE A 22 2.57 5.39 -8.21
N VAL A 23 3.67 5.23 -8.97
CA VAL A 23 4.99 5.01 -8.37
C VAL A 23 5.46 6.34 -7.79
N SER A 24 5.63 6.38 -6.47
CA SER A 24 6.14 7.55 -5.76
C SER A 24 7.64 7.71 -5.99
N TYR A 25 8.39 6.64 -5.72
CA TYR A 25 9.82 6.53 -6.02
C TYR A 25 10.22 5.07 -6.19
N SER A 26 11.38 4.86 -6.82
CA SER A 26 11.97 3.54 -7.01
C SER A 26 13.41 3.52 -6.50
N GLU A 27 13.80 2.42 -5.88
CA GLU A 27 15.20 2.09 -5.63
C GLU A 27 15.65 1.03 -6.63
N ALA A 28 16.84 1.20 -7.19
CA ALA A 28 17.43 0.25 -8.12
C ALA A 28 18.78 -0.23 -7.58
N TYR A 29 19.08 -1.52 -7.80
CA TYR A 29 20.29 -2.17 -7.32
C TYR A 29 20.93 -3.01 -8.44
N ASP A 30 22.26 -2.99 -8.52
CA ASP A 30 23.02 -3.82 -9.43
C ASP A 30 23.12 -5.27 -8.93
N LYS A 31 23.74 -6.15 -9.72
CA LYS A 31 23.94 -7.57 -9.38
C LYS A 31 24.76 -7.81 -8.10
N ASP A 32 25.56 -6.82 -7.69
CA ASP A 32 26.44 -6.88 -6.52
C ASP A 32 25.75 -6.24 -5.30
N GLY A 33 24.52 -5.74 -5.45
CA GLY A 33 23.71 -5.12 -4.42
C GLY A 33 24.01 -3.64 -4.17
N ASN A 34 24.78 -2.98 -5.04
CA ASN A 34 25.03 -1.55 -4.93
C ASN A 34 23.83 -0.75 -5.47
N TYR A 35 23.52 0.36 -4.81
CA TYR A 35 22.52 1.30 -5.27
C TYR A 35 22.90 1.85 -6.66
N VAL A 36 21.93 1.86 -7.56
CA VAL A 36 22.01 2.47 -8.89
C VAL A 36 21.19 3.75 -8.84
N ASP A 37 21.83 4.88 -9.13
CA ASP A 37 21.14 6.18 -9.16
C ASP A 37 19.97 6.16 -10.15
N CYS A 38 18.82 6.62 -9.66
CA CYS A 38 17.60 6.82 -10.45
C CYS A 38 17.33 8.33 -10.57
N TYR A 39 16.91 8.77 -11.75
CA TYR A 39 16.46 10.14 -11.97
C TYR A 39 15.18 10.15 -12.81
N VAL A 40 14.46 11.26 -12.79
CA VAL A 40 13.28 11.47 -13.63
C VAL A 40 13.72 12.24 -14.88
N ASP A 41 13.38 11.73 -16.07
CA ASP A 41 13.66 12.41 -17.33
C ASP A 41 12.67 13.55 -17.62
N ASP A 42 12.88 14.27 -18.72
CA ASP A 42 12.03 15.41 -19.11
C ASP A 42 10.57 15.01 -19.41
N ASP A 43 10.33 13.73 -19.68
CA ASP A 43 9.00 13.16 -19.94
C ASP A 43 8.33 12.63 -18.66
N GLY A 44 9.00 12.73 -17.51
CA GLY A 44 8.48 12.27 -16.22
C GLY A 44 8.71 10.78 -15.95
N ASN A 45 9.52 10.09 -16.75
CA ASN A 45 9.81 8.67 -16.56
C ASN A 45 10.99 8.48 -15.61
N TYR A 46 10.91 7.47 -14.76
CA TYR A 46 12.05 7.02 -13.96
C TYR A 46 13.07 6.31 -14.87
N VAL A 47 14.30 6.82 -14.88
CA VAL A 47 15.44 6.31 -15.66
C VAL A 47 16.57 5.91 -14.72
N GLU A 48 17.16 4.74 -14.95
CA GLU A 48 18.27 4.22 -14.17
C GLU A 48 19.63 4.53 -14.83
N ALA A 49 20.60 5.00 -14.03
CA ALA A 49 21.91 5.46 -14.52
C ALA A 49 22.87 4.30 -14.86
N GLY A 50 22.47 3.05 -14.66
CA GLY A 50 23.32 1.87 -14.80
C GLY A 50 22.53 0.56 -14.92
N PRO A 51 23.22 -0.58 -15.05
CA PRO A 51 22.57 -1.88 -15.14
C PRO A 51 21.87 -2.24 -13.82
N VAL A 52 20.61 -2.67 -13.92
CA VAL A 52 19.76 -3.01 -12.78
C VAL A 52 19.44 -4.51 -12.78
N GLU A 53 19.64 -5.14 -11.63
CA GLU A 53 19.23 -6.53 -11.38
C GLU A 53 17.96 -6.57 -10.51
N LYS A 54 17.83 -5.67 -9.53
CA LYS A 54 16.66 -5.56 -8.66
C LYS A 54 16.14 -4.13 -8.64
N LYS A 55 14.83 -3.98 -8.86
CA LYS A 55 14.10 -2.72 -8.70
C LYS A 55 13.03 -2.89 -7.62
N ILE A 56 12.92 -1.90 -6.75
CA ILE A 56 11.93 -1.83 -5.67
C ILE A 56 11.11 -0.57 -5.90
N ASP A 57 9.83 -0.74 -6.19
CA ASP A 57 8.92 0.39 -6.38
C ASP A 57 8.13 0.66 -5.09
N TYR A 58 8.11 1.92 -4.70
CA TYR A 58 7.31 2.44 -3.59
C TYR A 58 6.14 3.21 -4.16
N TRP A 59 4.93 2.82 -3.74
CA TRP A 59 3.70 3.26 -4.38
C TRP A 59 2.95 4.27 -3.53
N GLY A 60 2.27 5.20 -4.21
CA GLY A 60 1.33 6.12 -3.61
C GLY A 60 -0.02 6.07 -4.30
N PHE A 61 -0.96 6.84 -3.76
CA PHE A 61 -2.27 7.01 -4.35
C PHE A 61 -2.77 8.44 -4.23
N THR A 62 -3.57 8.84 -5.22
CA THR A 62 -4.28 10.11 -5.24
C THR A 62 -5.72 9.90 -4.79
N SER A 63 -6.22 10.83 -4.00
CA SER A 63 -7.63 10.97 -3.66
C SER A 63 -8.05 12.43 -3.83
N PRO A 64 -9.36 12.75 -3.80
CA PRO A 64 -9.80 14.14 -3.80
C PRO A 64 -9.20 15.01 -2.68
N GLY A 65 -8.69 14.39 -1.60
CA GLY A 65 -8.04 15.06 -0.47
C GLY A 65 -6.54 15.30 -0.62
N GLY A 66 -5.88 14.77 -1.66
CA GLY A 66 -4.44 14.90 -1.87
C GLY A 66 -3.75 13.61 -2.31
N PHE A 67 -2.42 13.61 -2.21
CA PHE A 67 -1.58 12.46 -2.52
C PHE A 67 -1.03 11.83 -1.23
N HIS A 68 -0.92 10.50 -1.23
CA HIS A 68 -0.45 9.70 -0.10
C HIS A 68 0.53 8.63 -0.61
N THR A 69 1.42 8.17 0.25
CA THR A 69 2.47 7.20 -0.10
C THR A 69 2.48 6.06 0.89
N PHE A 70 2.55 4.82 0.40
CA PHE A 70 2.84 3.66 1.21
C PHE A 70 4.35 3.49 1.32
N ASP A 71 4.88 3.53 2.53
CA ASP A 71 6.31 3.31 2.80
C ASP A 71 6.63 1.81 2.91
N MET A 72 6.39 1.08 1.82
CA MET A 72 6.68 -0.35 1.72
C MET A 72 6.78 -0.83 0.28
N GLU A 73 7.59 -1.87 0.05
CA GLU A 73 7.76 -2.52 -1.26
C GLU A 73 6.42 -3.13 -1.72
N MET A 74 5.93 -2.77 -2.90
CA MET A 74 4.74 -3.43 -3.45
C MET A 74 4.73 -3.38 -4.97
N ASP A 75 3.89 -4.21 -5.58
CA ASP A 75 3.56 -4.11 -7.02
C ASP A 75 2.29 -3.26 -7.20
N GLU A 76 2.01 -2.85 -8.44
CA GLU A 76 0.83 -2.04 -8.78
C GLU A 76 -0.47 -2.67 -8.26
N GLY A 77 -0.60 -3.99 -8.35
CA GLY A 77 -1.81 -4.67 -7.93
C GLY A 77 -2.04 -4.57 -6.42
N LYS A 78 -0.97 -4.77 -5.64
CA LYS A 78 -1.01 -4.55 -4.20
C LYS A 78 -1.31 -3.09 -3.86
N ALA A 79 -0.75 -2.13 -4.59
CA ALA A 79 -1.04 -0.70 -4.41
C ALA A 79 -2.52 -0.38 -4.65
N GLN A 80 -3.10 -0.92 -5.73
CA GLN A 80 -4.53 -0.76 -6.06
C GLN A 80 -5.43 -1.28 -4.94
N TYR A 81 -5.14 -2.49 -4.44
CA TYR A 81 -5.92 -3.07 -3.35
C TYR A 81 -5.73 -2.32 -2.02
N ALA A 82 -4.48 -1.97 -1.67
CA ALA A 82 -4.18 -1.20 -0.46
C ALA A 82 -4.92 0.14 -0.48
N THR A 83 -4.94 0.82 -1.63
CA THR A 83 -5.66 2.10 -1.83
C THR A 83 -7.16 1.94 -1.62
N ALA A 84 -7.78 0.95 -2.26
CA ALA A 84 -9.21 0.70 -2.13
C ALA A 84 -9.58 0.35 -0.67
N LEU A 85 -8.77 -0.50 -0.02
CA LEU A 85 -8.97 -0.88 1.38
C LEU A 85 -8.77 0.29 2.34
N PHE A 86 -7.71 1.08 2.13
CA PHE A 86 -7.46 2.32 2.88
C PHE A 86 -8.66 3.25 2.80
N HIS A 87 -9.12 3.55 1.59
CA HIS A 87 -10.21 4.51 1.38
C HIS A 87 -11.50 4.04 2.05
N LYS A 88 -11.83 2.74 1.97
CA LYS A 88 -12.94 2.14 2.71
C LYS A 88 -12.80 2.29 4.22
N LEU A 89 -11.63 1.94 4.77
CA LEU A 89 -11.39 2.03 6.21
C LEU A 89 -11.50 3.49 6.70
N HIS A 90 -10.83 4.41 6.03
CA HIS A 90 -10.76 5.80 6.44
C HIS A 90 -12.07 6.55 6.20
N HIS A 91 -12.62 6.50 4.98
CA HIS A 91 -13.76 7.33 4.60
C HIS A 91 -15.12 6.66 4.83
N GLU A 92 -15.25 5.35 4.60
CA GLU A 92 -16.55 4.65 4.80
C GLU A 92 -16.74 4.18 6.25
N HIS A 93 -15.65 3.90 6.96
CA HIS A 93 -15.68 3.32 8.31
C HIS A 93 -15.10 4.22 9.41
N ASN A 94 -14.65 5.43 9.06
CA ASN A 94 -14.16 6.43 10.01
C ASN A 94 -13.01 5.89 10.92
N VAL A 95 -12.18 5.00 10.35
CA VAL A 95 -10.90 4.60 10.94
C VAL A 95 -9.94 5.76 10.77
N ASP A 96 -9.15 6.10 11.78
CA ASP A 96 -8.15 7.16 11.63
C ASP A 96 -7.13 6.82 10.54
N PHE A 97 -6.52 7.85 9.94
CA PHE A 97 -5.65 7.70 8.78
C PHE A 97 -4.53 6.68 9.02
N GLY A 98 -3.79 6.82 10.13
CA GLY A 98 -2.65 5.97 10.42
C GLY A 98 -3.04 4.51 10.63
N THR A 99 -4.16 4.26 11.32
CA THR A 99 -4.69 2.89 11.48
C THR A 99 -5.16 2.30 10.15
N ALA A 100 -5.83 3.10 9.31
CA ALA A 100 -6.32 2.65 8.00
C ALA A 100 -5.15 2.27 7.06
N GLU A 101 -4.10 3.09 7.03
CA GLU A 101 -2.88 2.85 6.25
C GLU A 101 -2.16 1.58 6.72
N ARG A 102 -1.93 1.48 8.04
CA ARG A 102 -1.31 0.30 8.67
C ARG A 102 -2.06 -0.98 8.36
N LEU A 103 -3.39 -0.94 8.39
CA LEU A 103 -4.22 -2.08 8.04
C LEU A 103 -4.12 -2.43 6.57
N ALA A 104 -4.29 -1.45 5.68
CA ALA A 104 -4.17 -1.67 4.25
C ALA A 104 -2.82 -2.33 3.88
N GLY A 105 -1.72 -1.83 4.46
CA GLY A 105 -0.38 -2.38 4.28
C GLY A 105 -0.22 -3.79 4.86
N ALA A 106 -0.70 -4.05 6.08
CA ALA A 106 -0.62 -5.40 6.67
C ALA A 106 -1.37 -6.44 5.83
N TYR A 107 -2.54 -6.07 5.30
CA TYR A 107 -3.37 -6.95 4.49
C TYR A 107 -2.67 -7.40 3.20
N ILE A 108 -1.98 -6.51 2.48
CA ILE A 108 -1.33 -6.90 1.21
C ILE A 108 -0.19 -7.91 1.37
N TYR A 109 0.43 -7.99 2.54
CA TYR A 109 1.55 -8.90 2.81
C TYR A 109 1.13 -10.24 3.38
N THR A 110 0.01 -10.27 4.12
CA THR A 110 -0.51 -11.52 4.66
C THR A 110 -1.31 -12.33 3.64
N TYR A 111 -1.67 -11.75 2.51
CA TYR A 111 -2.53 -12.39 1.51
C TYR A 111 -1.91 -12.38 0.11
N LYS A 112 -2.20 -13.43 -0.66
CA LYS A 112 -2.07 -13.42 -2.12
C LYS A 112 -3.17 -12.52 -2.72
N VAL A 113 -3.08 -11.23 -2.44
CA VAL A 113 -4.05 -10.26 -2.92
C VAL A 113 -4.04 -10.27 -4.45
N MET A 114 -5.23 -10.41 -5.04
CA MET A 114 -5.49 -10.41 -6.49
C MET A 114 -4.86 -11.52 -7.33
N GLN A 115 -4.17 -12.52 -6.75
CA GLN A 115 -3.58 -13.62 -7.52
C GLN A 115 -4.49 -14.85 -7.62
N GLU A 116 -5.25 -15.16 -6.57
CA GLU A 116 -6.16 -16.31 -6.54
C GLU A 116 -7.47 -15.92 -5.80
N PRO A 117 -8.64 -16.45 -6.20
CA PRO A 117 -9.87 -16.24 -5.45
C PRO A 117 -9.76 -16.87 -4.06
N ILE A 118 -9.69 -16.05 -3.03
CA ILE A 118 -9.82 -16.50 -1.63
C ILE A 118 -11.29 -16.81 -1.33
N THR A 119 -11.56 -17.86 -0.56
CA THR A 119 -12.94 -18.23 -0.18
C THR A 119 -13.50 -17.27 0.88
N GLU A 120 -14.83 -17.16 0.98
CA GLU A 120 -15.49 -16.31 1.99
C GLU A 120 -15.12 -16.71 3.43
N GLU A 121 -14.86 -18.00 3.66
CA GLU A 121 -14.53 -18.53 4.98
C GLU A 121 -13.10 -18.16 5.40
N GLU A 122 -12.13 -18.31 4.49
CA GLU A 122 -10.77 -17.80 4.66
C GLU A 122 -10.81 -16.28 4.91
N GLN A 123 -11.56 -15.53 4.10
CA GLN A 123 -11.74 -14.08 4.26
C GLN A 123 -12.29 -13.68 5.63
N GLN A 124 -13.25 -14.42 6.19
CA GLN A 124 -13.81 -14.12 7.51
C GLN A 124 -12.85 -14.42 8.65
N GLU A 125 -12.12 -15.54 8.58
CA GLU A 125 -11.06 -15.86 9.53
C GLU A 125 -9.99 -14.76 9.54
N PHE A 126 -9.68 -14.22 8.38
CA PHE A 126 -8.68 -13.17 8.20
C PHE A 126 -9.12 -11.81 8.72
N ARG A 127 -10.36 -11.37 8.44
CA ARG A 127 -10.94 -10.17 9.07
C ARG A 127 -10.92 -10.27 10.58
N LYS A 128 -11.29 -11.43 11.10
CA LYS A 128 -11.29 -11.68 12.54
C LYS A 128 -9.87 -11.53 13.11
N ARG A 129 -8.87 -12.16 12.51
CA ARG A 129 -7.47 -12.08 12.96
C ARG A 129 -6.89 -10.67 12.90
N ALA A 130 -7.16 -9.90 11.84
CA ALA A 130 -6.67 -8.52 11.72
C ALA A 130 -7.31 -7.60 12.77
N ILE A 131 -8.62 -7.72 12.97
CA ILE A 131 -9.35 -6.96 14.01
C ILE A 131 -8.89 -7.38 15.42
N GLU A 132 -8.64 -8.67 15.64
CA GLU A 132 -8.11 -9.18 16.91
C GLU A 132 -6.68 -8.71 17.17
N ALA A 133 -5.82 -8.69 16.14
CA ALA A 133 -4.45 -8.20 16.24
C ALA A 133 -4.40 -6.69 16.58
N LEU A 134 -5.28 -5.89 15.98
CA LEU A 134 -5.47 -4.48 16.34
C LEU A 134 -5.93 -4.32 17.79
N LYS A 135 -6.97 -5.05 18.20
CA LYS A 135 -7.52 -4.98 19.56
C LYS A 135 -6.53 -5.41 20.63
N ALA A 136 -5.63 -6.33 20.29
CA ALA A 136 -4.62 -6.83 21.20
C ALA A 136 -3.34 -5.98 21.24
N GLY A 137 -3.20 -4.96 20.37
CA GLY A 137 -1.96 -4.20 20.24
C GLY A 137 -0.78 -5.03 19.72
N ASN A 138 -1.06 -6.16 19.06
CA ASN A 138 -0.06 -7.16 18.66
C ASN A 138 0.51 -6.92 17.25
N VAL A 139 0.17 -5.81 16.62
CA VAL A 139 0.77 -5.42 15.34
C VAL A 139 2.01 -4.59 15.67
N VAL A 140 3.15 -5.27 15.75
CA VAL A 140 4.48 -4.65 15.88
C VAL A 140 5.10 -4.58 14.49
N PHE A 141 5.30 -3.36 14.00
CA PHE A 141 5.97 -3.10 12.72
C PHE A 141 7.50 -3.05 12.93
N PRO A 142 8.31 -3.45 11.94
CA PRO A 142 9.75 -3.26 12.00
C PRO A 142 10.09 -1.78 12.21
N ASP A 143 11.04 -1.51 13.11
CA ASP A 143 11.39 -0.16 13.55
C ASP A 143 11.71 0.76 12.36
N GLY A 144 11.01 1.89 12.29
CA GLY A 144 11.08 2.87 11.19
C GLY A 144 9.89 3.82 11.12
N LEU A 145 8.76 3.47 11.74
CA LEU A 145 7.52 4.26 11.73
C LEU A 145 7.25 5.02 13.05
N SER A 146 8.30 5.35 13.81
CA SER A 146 8.14 6.16 15.02
C SER A 146 7.94 7.63 14.65
N GLU A 147 6.68 8.06 14.74
CA GLU A 147 6.24 9.34 15.30
C GLU A 147 7.18 10.54 15.03
N GLN A 148 6.88 11.33 13.99
CA GLN A 148 7.17 12.76 14.10
C GLN A 148 6.26 13.32 15.18
N GLU A 149 6.82 13.44 16.38
CA GLU A 149 6.24 14.19 17.48
C GLU A 149 5.91 15.60 16.99
N ASN A 150 4.65 15.99 17.19
CA ASN A 150 4.23 17.38 17.11
C ASN A 150 4.98 18.19 18.17
N GLU A 151 6.12 18.79 17.83
CA GLU A 151 6.68 19.89 18.61
C GLU A 151 5.99 21.19 18.20
N ASN A 152 4.97 21.56 18.98
CA ASN A 152 4.63 22.96 19.17
C ASN A 152 5.82 23.65 19.86
N GLY A 153 6.50 24.53 19.12
CA GLY A 153 7.45 25.53 19.61
C GLY A 153 7.21 26.86 18.93
#